data_AF-A0A6I4RLY6-F1
#
_entry.id   AF-A0A6I4RLY6-F1
#
_cell.length_a   1.000
_cell.length_b   1.000
_cell.length_c   1.000
_cell.angle_alpha   90.00
_cell.angle_beta   90.00
_cell.angle_gamma   90.00
#
_symmetry.space_group_name_H-M   'P 1'
#
loop_
_entity.id
_entity.type
_entity.pdbx_description
1 polymer ?
#
loop_
_entity_poly.entity_id
_entity_poly.type
_entity_poly.pdbx_seq_one_letter_code
_entity_poly.pdbx_strand_id
1 'polypeptide(L)'
;MTNAVIGEIAVSKSRISLKQLNLPILDGVAVERADLPVGQDPDRMHFRRFIDRTDSFIVLFDEPQYAYIDGSLYQDDSLISGGASFLGYLFEEKALAAVTGEKGDFRAGQVAFDADSTFGVLLATAAAQDDVVVCDDLGNEWADFIGLRADPAAPQITFYHAKHGALSLGASPFHISVSQAIKNLGNLGLPNAAMKSKYRKWRKPYENEGTVTAISRFCKGNAVTGLVAANLCRAAPHTRKRVAIVTSSLSKGAVKDAFEAIKLGGNANPHFVQLYWLLSSFFASCAEVGAFGCVICQE
;
A
#
# COMPACT_ATOMS: atom_id res chain seq x y z
N MET A 1 33.35 0.19 -6.01
CA MET A 1 32.54 0.23 -7.24
C MET A 1 32.36 1.69 -7.60
N THR A 2 32.80 2.12 -8.77
CA THR A 2 32.47 3.44 -9.30
C THR A 2 30.96 3.48 -9.52
N ASN A 3 30.25 4.38 -8.83
CA ASN A 3 28.84 4.61 -9.11
C ASN A 3 28.72 5.07 -10.56
N ALA A 4 28.23 4.20 -11.44
CA ALA A 4 27.93 4.57 -12.80
C ALA A 4 26.89 5.68 -12.76
N VAL A 5 27.15 6.81 -13.43
CA VAL A 5 26.17 7.88 -13.59
C VAL A 5 25.09 7.36 -14.53
N ILE A 6 23.95 6.98 -13.96
CA ILE A 6 22.80 6.42 -14.69
C ILE A 6 21.78 7.48 -15.12
N GLY A 7 21.97 8.75 -14.77
CA GLY A 7 21.02 9.80 -15.09
C GLY A 7 21.48 11.19 -14.64
N GLU A 8 20.69 12.19 -15.04
CA GLU A 8 20.95 13.61 -14.78
C GLU A 8 19.61 14.31 -14.54
N ILE A 9 19.57 15.17 -13.52
CA ILE A 9 18.45 16.09 -13.26
C ILE A 9 18.90 17.53 -13.45
N ALA A 10 17.99 18.41 -13.87
CA ALA A 10 18.23 19.85 -13.91
C ALA A 10 17.22 20.56 -13.02
N VAL A 11 17.73 21.38 -12.10
CA VAL A 11 16.92 22.21 -11.22
C VAL A 11 16.69 23.56 -11.89
N SER A 12 15.43 23.95 -12.04
CA SER A 12 15.02 25.28 -12.51
C SER A 12 14.16 25.98 -11.46
N LYS A 13 13.83 27.26 -11.69
CA LYS A 13 13.00 28.04 -10.76
C LYS A 13 11.60 27.45 -10.55
N SER A 14 11.06 26.72 -11.53
CA SER A 14 9.67 26.26 -11.51
C SER A 14 9.52 24.74 -11.47
N ARG A 15 10.59 23.98 -11.73
CA ARG A 15 10.52 22.52 -11.90
C ARG A 15 11.91 21.88 -11.83
N ILE A 16 11.98 20.66 -11.32
CA ILE A 16 13.13 19.77 -11.52
C ILE A 16 12.82 18.87 -12.72
N SER A 17 13.73 18.72 -13.67
CA SER A 17 13.52 17.89 -14.86
C SER A 17 14.50 16.73 -14.92
N LEU A 18 14.04 15.57 -15.39
CA LEU A 18 14.85 14.38 -15.66
C LEU A 18 15.50 14.49 -17.06
N LYS A 19 16.74 15.02 -17.09
CA LYS A 19 17.51 15.30 -18.30
C LYS A 19 18.18 14.10 -18.92
N GLN A 20 18.53 13.09 -18.13
CA GLN A 20 19.04 11.82 -18.65
C GLN A 20 18.61 10.67 -17.72
N LEU A 21 18.36 9.51 -18.31
CA LEU A 21 18.16 8.25 -17.60
C LEU A 21 18.65 7.13 -18.52
N ASN A 22 19.85 6.65 -18.25
CA ASN A 22 20.58 5.66 -19.02
C ASN A 22 20.57 4.33 -18.24
N LEU A 23 19.47 3.60 -18.40
CA LEU A 23 19.31 2.26 -17.86
C LEU A 23 19.11 1.31 -19.04
N PRO A 24 20.02 0.36 -19.32
CA PRO A 24 19.91 -0.54 -20.47
C PRO A 24 18.58 -1.30 -20.54
N ILE A 25 17.96 -1.60 -19.39
CA ILE A 25 16.65 -2.25 -19.32
C ILE A 25 15.50 -1.40 -19.88
N LEU A 26 15.70 -0.09 -20.03
CA LEU A 26 14.72 0.84 -20.57
C LEU A 26 14.91 1.11 -22.07
N ASP A 27 15.92 0.51 -22.69
CA ASP A 27 16.20 0.71 -24.11
C ASP A 27 15.03 0.20 -24.97
N GLY A 28 14.49 1.08 -25.81
CA GLY A 28 13.31 0.78 -26.64
C GLY A 28 11.97 0.74 -25.89
N VAL A 29 11.94 0.99 -24.57
CA VAL A 29 10.69 1.00 -23.80
C VAL A 29 9.94 2.32 -24.04
N ALA A 30 8.68 2.20 -24.44
CA ALA A 30 7.76 3.30 -24.67
C ALA A 30 6.45 3.10 -23.90
N VAL A 31 5.81 4.22 -23.55
CA VAL A 31 4.46 4.28 -23.01
C VAL A 31 3.51 4.54 -24.17
N GLU A 32 2.50 3.70 -24.27
CA GLU A 32 1.48 3.71 -25.32
C GLU A 32 0.09 3.65 -24.70
N ARG A 33 -0.90 4.13 -25.44
CA ARG A 33 -2.30 4.00 -25.06
C ARG A 33 -2.77 2.55 -25.09
N ALA A 34 -3.42 2.12 -24.00
CA ALA A 34 -3.90 0.75 -23.85
C ALA A 34 -5.11 0.38 -24.74
N ASP A 35 -5.78 1.36 -25.35
CA ASP A 35 -6.92 1.13 -26.25
C ASP A 35 -6.51 0.88 -27.71
N LEU A 36 -5.22 1.01 -28.03
CA LEU A 36 -4.65 0.68 -29.34
C LEU A 36 -3.83 -0.62 -29.26
N PRO A 37 -3.67 -1.36 -30.38
CA PRO A 37 -2.74 -2.47 -30.42
C PRO A 37 -1.31 -2.00 -30.11
N VAL A 38 -0.57 -2.81 -29.35
CA VAL A 38 0.82 -2.50 -28.96
C VAL A 38 1.67 -2.20 -30.18
N GLY A 39 2.41 -1.09 -30.15
CA GLY A 39 3.29 -0.62 -31.21
C GLY A 39 2.59 0.22 -32.28
N GLN A 40 1.28 0.42 -32.17
CA GLN A 40 0.48 1.20 -33.14
C GLN A 40 0.06 2.58 -32.63
N ASP A 41 0.46 2.97 -31.42
CA ASP A 41 0.21 4.31 -30.92
C ASP A 41 1.11 5.35 -31.66
N PRO A 42 0.54 6.24 -32.49
CA PRO A 42 1.33 7.26 -33.18
C PRO A 42 1.95 8.28 -32.21
N ASP A 43 1.38 8.41 -31.00
CA ASP A 43 1.82 9.35 -29.97
C ASP A 43 2.68 8.67 -28.89
N ARG A 44 3.19 7.45 -29.15
CA ARG A 44 4.02 6.69 -28.21
C ARG A 44 5.19 7.52 -27.70
N MET A 45 5.44 7.42 -26.40
CA MET A 45 6.43 8.23 -25.71
C MET A 45 7.52 7.36 -25.10
N HIS A 46 8.80 7.68 -25.33
CA HIS A 46 9.89 7.02 -24.60
C HIS A 46 9.67 7.10 -23.09
N PHE A 47 9.89 6.00 -22.38
CA PHE A 47 9.57 5.87 -20.96
C PHE A 47 10.19 6.98 -20.09
N ARG A 48 11.46 7.34 -20.34
CA ARG A 48 12.09 8.50 -19.68
C ARG A 48 11.30 9.80 -19.87
N ARG A 49 10.91 10.09 -21.12
CA ARG A 49 10.17 11.32 -21.45
C ARG A 49 8.80 11.32 -20.78
N PHE A 50 8.18 10.15 -20.65
CA PHE A 50 6.96 9.99 -19.88
C PHE A 50 7.20 10.36 -18.42
N ILE A 51 8.16 9.72 -17.73
CA ILE A 51 8.52 10.00 -16.33
C ILE A 51 8.78 11.50 -16.12
N ASP A 52 9.56 12.13 -17.00
CA ASP A 52 9.82 13.57 -16.92
C ASP A 52 8.51 14.36 -17.08
N ARG A 53 7.74 14.14 -18.15
CA ARG A 53 6.53 14.92 -18.44
C ARG A 53 5.45 14.79 -17.35
N THR A 54 5.39 13.66 -16.67
CA THR A 54 4.40 13.38 -15.62
C THR A 54 4.97 13.53 -14.21
N ASP A 55 6.16 14.11 -14.07
CA ASP A 55 6.87 14.30 -12.79
C ASP A 55 6.86 13.05 -11.89
N SER A 56 6.96 11.87 -12.51
CA SER A 56 6.82 10.56 -11.85
C SER A 56 8.13 10.08 -11.23
N PHE A 57 8.76 10.96 -10.46
CA PHE A 57 9.99 10.71 -9.71
C PHE A 57 10.00 11.54 -8.42
N ILE A 58 10.81 11.13 -7.46
CA ILE A 58 10.99 11.83 -6.18
C ILE A 58 12.43 12.32 -6.11
N VAL A 59 12.63 13.58 -5.70
CA VAL A 59 13.95 14.12 -5.35
C VAL A 59 13.96 14.44 -3.87
N LEU A 60 14.95 13.88 -3.17
CA LEU A 60 15.19 14.14 -1.76
C LEU A 60 16.39 15.06 -1.61
N PHE A 61 16.38 15.88 -0.58
CA PHE A 61 17.41 16.87 -0.31
C PHE A 61 18.20 16.50 0.95
N ASP A 62 19.38 17.09 1.11
CA ASP A 62 20.19 16.95 2.33
C ASP A 62 19.46 17.52 3.55
N GLU A 63 18.58 18.50 3.33
CA GLU A 63 17.60 18.97 4.30
C GLU A 63 16.35 18.06 4.24
N PRO A 64 16.18 17.12 5.18
CA PRO A 64 15.24 16.01 5.02
C PRO A 64 13.77 16.43 5.12
N GLN A 65 13.51 17.62 5.66
CA GLN A 65 12.18 18.25 5.70
C GLN A 65 11.66 18.62 4.31
N TYR A 66 12.50 18.64 3.27
CA TYR A 66 12.11 18.95 1.91
C TYR A 66 12.09 17.70 1.02
N ALA A 67 11.08 17.61 0.16
CA ALA A 67 11.06 16.65 -0.94
C ALA A 67 10.33 17.23 -2.16
N TYR A 68 10.81 16.87 -3.35
CA TYR A 68 10.14 17.18 -4.61
C TYR A 68 9.38 15.94 -5.08
N ILE A 69 8.05 16.03 -5.14
CA ILE A 69 7.14 14.92 -5.46
C ILE A 69 6.05 15.47 -6.38
N ASP A 70 5.72 14.75 -7.45
CA ASP A 70 4.61 15.11 -8.37
C ASP A 70 4.64 16.58 -8.82
N GLY A 71 5.82 17.04 -9.22
CA GLY A 71 6.02 18.39 -9.74
C GLY A 71 6.14 19.50 -8.68
N SER A 72 5.95 19.18 -7.40
CA SER A 72 5.83 20.16 -6.31
C SER A 72 6.90 19.97 -5.23
N LEU A 73 7.38 21.06 -4.64
CA LEU A 73 8.26 21.05 -3.47
C LEU A 73 7.42 21.07 -2.20
N TYR A 74 7.56 20.04 -1.38
CA TYR A 74 6.90 19.90 -0.09
C TYR A 74 7.89 20.21 1.03
N GLN A 75 7.36 20.76 2.12
CA GLN A 75 8.06 20.91 3.39
C GLN A 75 7.23 20.22 4.48
N ASP A 76 7.86 19.37 5.27
CA ASP A 76 7.26 18.75 6.45
C ASP A 76 8.26 18.67 7.61
N ASP A 77 8.01 19.50 8.62
CA ASP A 77 8.86 19.60 9.81
C ASP A 77 8.66 18.42 10.77
N SER A 78 7.72 17.51 10.52
CA SER A 78 7.52 16.32 11.37
C SER A 78 8.78 15.47 11.45
N LEU A 79 9.59 15.46 10.38
CA LEU A 79 10.83 14.68 10.30
C LEU A 79 11.90 15.19 11.28
N ILE A 80 11.93 16.50 11.55
CA ILE A 80 12.89 17.13 12.47
C ILE A 80 12.32 17.42 13.87
N SER A 81 10.99 17.38 14.02
CA SER A 81 10.29 17.66 15.29
C SER A 81 9.97 16.41 16.11
N GLY A 82 10.37 15.22 15.65
CA GLY A 82 10.22 13.94 16.35
C GLY A 82 9.05 13.07 15.88
N GLY A 83 8.41 13.41 14.75
CA GLY A 83 7.55 12.50 14.00
C GLY A 83 6.22 12.11 14.66
N ALA A 84 5.75 12.84 15.68
CA ALA A 84 4.57 12.45 16.45
C ALA A 84 3.30 12.25 15.59
N SER A 85 3.06 13.14 14.62
CA SER A 85 1.98 13.03 13.63
C SER A 85 2.12 11.77 12.78
N PHE A 86 3.32 11.49 12.27
CA PHE A 86 3.65 10.33 11.46
C PHE A 86 3.46 9.01 12.24
N LEU A 87 3.96 8.95 13.47
CA LEU A 87 3.79 7.81 14.38
C LEU A 87 2.32 7.53 14.71
N GLY A 88 1.44 8.53 14.60
CA GLY A 88 -0.02 8.38 14.75
C GLY A 88 -0.68 7.52 13.66
N TYR A 89 -0.03 7.35 12.50
CA TYR A 89 -0.48 6.47 11.43
C TYR A 89 0.04 5.02 11.57
N LEU A 90 0.96 4.78 12.52
CA LEU A 90 1.53 3.46 12.80
C LEU A 90 0.82 2.83 14.00
N PHE A 91 0.21 1.67 13.79
CA PHE A 91 -0.45 0.86 14.81
C PHE A 91 0.40 -0.38 15.08
N GLU A 92 0.59 -0.68 16.35
CA GLU A 92 1.42 -1.79 16.82
C GLU A 92 0.61 -3.09 16.84
N GLU A 93 1.22 -4.18 16.40
CA GLU A 93 0.70 -5.54 16.54
C GLU A 93 1.85 -6.50 16.85
N LYS A 94 1.95 -6.91 18.12
CA LYS A 94 3.00 -7.81 18.62
C LYS A 94 3.10 -9.11 17.84
N ALA A 95 1.96 -9.66 17.42
CA ALA A 95 1.93 -10.94 16.73
C ALA A 95 2.68 -10.92 15.39
N LEU A 96 2.88 -9.75 14.78
CA LEU A 96 3.63 -9.62 13.53
C LEU A 96 5.13 -9.93 13.68
N ALA A 97 5.68 -9.89 14.89
CA ALA A 97 7.09 -10.22 15.14
C ALA A 97 7.37 -11.73 15.01
N ALA A 98 6.37 -12.58 15.22
CA ALA A 98 6.50 -14.04 15.12
C ALA A 98 6.15 -14.59 13.74
N VAL A 99 5.79 -13.73 12.78
CA VAL A 99 5.36 -14.15 11.45
C VAL A 99 6.52 -14.71 10.63
N THR A 100 6.31 -15.87 10.03
CA THR A 100 7.31 -16.61 9.24
C THR A 100 7.11 -16.49 7.73
N GLY A 101 5.95 -16.00 7.30
CA GLY A 101 5.61 -15.84 5.88
C GLY A 101 4.37 -14.97 5.65
N GLU A 102 4.12 -14.61 4.39
CA GLU A 102 2.96 -13.77 4.05
C GLU A 102 1.64 -14.54 4.21
N LYS A 103 1.57 -15.76 3.64
CA LYS A 103 0.34 -16.57 3.54
C LYS A 103 0.44 -17.95 4.19
N GLY A 104 1.64 -18.36 4.59
CA GLY A 104 1.93 -19.71 5.06
C GLY A 104 2.04 -20.73 3.92
N ASP A 105 1.96 -22.01 4.27
CA ASP A 105 1.97 -23.12 3.32
C ASP A 105 0.55 -23.50 2.91
N PHE A 106 0.37 -23.84 1.62
CA PHE A 106 -0.91 -24.33 1.13
C PHE A 106 -0.99 -25.86 1.14
N ARG A 107 -2.07 -26.39 1.72
CA ARG A 107 -2.35 -27.83 1.76
C ARG A 107 -3.77 -28.11 1.29
N ALA A 108 -3.97 -29.23 0.60
CA ALA A 108 -5.30 -29.67 0.21
C ALA A 108 -6.20 -29.83 1.45
N GLY A 109 -7.41 -29.26 1.40
CA GLY A 109 -8.36 -29.31 2.52
C GLY A 109 -8.06 -28.36 3.69
N GLN A 110 -6.98 -27.56 3.63
CA GLN A 110 -6.74 -26.49 4.61
C GLN A 110 -7.93 -25.53 4.63
N VAL A 111 -8.42 -25.17 5.82
CA VAL A 111 -9.65 -24.37 6.01
C VAL A 111 -9.39 -22.95 6.50
N ALA A 112 -8.16 -22.65 6.94
CA ALA A 112 -7.72 -21.33 7.36
C ALA A 112 -6.27 -21.09 6.95
N PHE A 113 -5.87 -19.82 6.80
CA PHE A 113 -4.47 -19.43 6.64
C PHE A 113 -3.68 -19.78 7.91
N ASP A 114 -2.38 -20.02 7.75
CA ASP A 114 -1.52 -20.38 8.89
C ASP A 114 -1.45 -19.24 9.91
N ALA A 115 -1.51 -19.58 11.19
CA ALA A 115 -1.62 -18.60 12.28
C ALA A 115 -0.35 -17.73 12.43
N ASP A 116 0.80 -18.23 11.98
CA ASP A 116 2.09 -17.54 11.93
C ASP A 116 2.35 -16.88 10.56
N SER A 117 1.33 -16.74 9.71
CA SER A 117 1.40 -15.91 8.51
C SER A 117 0.86 -14.50 8.76
N THR A 118 1.28 -13.50 7.96
CA THR A 118 0.70 -12.14 8.04
C THR A 118 -0.82 -12.19 7.83
N PHE A 119 -1.30 -13.05 6.92
CA PHE A 119 -2.72 -13.27 6.67
C PHE A 119 -3.45 -13.81 7.91
N GLY A 120 -2.89 -14.82 8.57
CA GLY A 120 -3.45 -15.38 9.80
C GLY A 120 -3.49 -14.37 10.94
N VAL A 121 -2.40 -13.65 11.17
CA VAL A 121 -2.32 -12.60 12.20
C VAL A 121 -3.33 -11.49 11.93
N LEU A 122 -3.41 -10.98 10.70
CA LEU A 122 -4.39 -9.96 10.30
C LEU A 122 -5.82 -10.39 10.65
N LEU A 123 -6.19 -11.62 10.29
CA LEU A 123 -7.53 -12.15 10.54
C LEU A 123 -7.83 -12.30 12.03
N ALA A 124 -6.84 -12.72 12.82
CA ALA A 124 -6.97 -12.90 14.26
C ALA A 124 -6.99 -11.58 15.05
N THR A 125 -6.44 -10.50 14.50
CA THR A 125 -6.21 -9.24 15.22
C THR A 125 -6.88 -8.05 14.53
N ALA A 126 -6.21 -7.42 13.56
CA ALA A 126 -6.61 -6.20 12.89
C ALA A 126 -8.03 -6.27 12.31
N ALA A 127 -8.42 -7.39 11.73
CA ALA A 127 -9.74 -7.59 11.12
C ALA A 127 -10.77 -8.26 12.06
N ALA A 128 -10.38 -8.65 13.28
CA ALA A 128 -11.29 -9.29 14.25
C ALA A 128 -12.50 -8.40 14.60
N GLN A 129 -12.28 -7.07 14.52
CA GLN A 129 -13.23 -6.00 14.78
C GLN A 129 -14.24 -5.73 13.65
N ASP A 130 -14.11 -6.40 12.49
CA ASP A 130 -15.02 -6.27 11.35
C ASP A 130 -16.08 -7.38 11.43
N ASP A 131 -17.33 -7.11 11.03
CA ASP A 131 -18.42 -8.11 11.09
C ASP A 131 -18.31 -9.13 9.97
N VAL A 132 -17.82 -8.70 8.80
CA VAL A 132 -17.54 -9.53 7.64
C VAL A 132 -16.12 -9.24 7.18
N VAL A 133 -15.37 -10.30 6.88
CA VAL A 133 -14.02 -10.19 6.31
C VAL A 133 -13.94 -11.11 5.10
N VAL A 134 -13.53 -10.56 3.96
CA VAL A 134 -13.45 -11.28 2.70
C VAL A 134 -12.04 -11.22 2.13
N CYS A 135 -11.46 -12.36 1.79
CA CYS A 135 -10.21 -12.48 1.05
C CYS A 135 -10.45 -12.20 -0.44
N ASP A 136 -10.03 -11.02 -0.90
CA ASP A 136 -10.06 -10.61 -2.30
C ASP A 136 -8.73 -10.82 -3.04
N ASP A 137 -7.70 -11.36 -2.37
CA ASP A 137 -6.39 -11.71 -2.93
C ASP A 137 -6.47 -12.62 -4.20
N LEU A 138 -5.46 -12.49 -5.06
CA LEU A 138 -5.19 -13.09 -6.39
C LEU A 138 -5.89 -12.47 -7.62
N GLY A 139 -5.11 -11.91 -8.53
CA GLY A 139 -5.53 -11.49 -9.87
C GLY A 139 -6.02 -10.04 -9.90
N ASN A 140 -7.27 -9.81 -10.30
CA ASN A 140 -7.87 -8.46 -10.32
C ASN A 140 -8.41 -8.06 -8.93
N GLU A 141 -7.57 -8.16 -7.90
CA GLU A 141 -7.93 -7.81 -6.52
C GLU A 141 -7.98 -6.30 -6.28
N TRP A 142 -8.82 -5.91 -5.33
CA TRP A 142 -8.84 -4.57 -4.77
C TRP A 142 -7.89 -4.43 -3.58
N ALA A 143 -7.86 -5.46 -2.74
CA ALA A 143 -7.00 -5.60 -1.58
C ALA A 143 -6.81 -7.10 -1.29
N ASP A 144 -5.91 -7.45 -0.38
CA ASP A 144 -5.79 -8.85 0.05
C ASP A 144 -7.03 -9.27 0.83
N PHE A 145 -7.48 -8.40 1.74
CA PHE A 145 -8.73 -8.54 2.48
C PHE A 145 -9.56 -7.26 2.47
N ILE A 146 -10.89 -7.44 2.49
CA ILE A 146 -11.87 -6.38 2.68
C ILE A 146 -12.65 -6.67 3.95
N GLY A 147 -12.49 -5.80 4.95
CA GLY A 147 -13.26 -5.81 6.19
C GLY A 147 -14.46 -4.87 6.10
N LEU A 148 -15.61 -5.33 6.58
CA LEU A 148 -16.84 -4.56 6.66
C LEU A 148 -17.34 -4.59 8.11
N ARG A 149 -17.36 -3.43 8.76
CA ARG A 149 -18.12 -3.20 9.99
C ARG A 149 -19.48 -2.63 9.62
N ALA A 150 -20.52 -3.41 9.88
CA ALA A 150 -21.90 -3.11 9.56
C ALA A 150 -22.68 -2.53 10.74
N ASP A 151 -21.98 -1.83 11.65
CA ASP A 151 -22.60 -1.02 12.72
C ASP A 151 -23.28 0.21 12.10
N PRO A 152 -24.60 0.39 12.22
CA PRO A 152 -25.29 1.57 11.70
C PRO A 152 -24.77 2.90 12.27
N ALA A 153 -24.26 2.91 13.50
CA ALA A 153 -23.73 4.12 14.14
C ALA A 153 -22.31 4.47 13.65
N ALA A 154 -21.49 3.48 13.32
CA ALA A 154 -20.12 3.66 12.88
C ALA A 154 -19.70 2.64 11.81
N PRO A 155 -20.34 2.67 10.62
CA PRO A 155 -20.01 1.72 9.57
C PRO A 155 -18.60 1.99 9.04
N GLN A 156 -17.89 0.93 8.67
CA GLN A 156 -16.51 1.03 8.21
C GLN A 156 -16.21 0.02 7.11
N ILE A 157 -15.49 0.48 6.08
CA ILE A 157 -14.88 -0.36 5.06
C ILE A 157 -13.36 -0.27 5.26
N THR A 158 -12.69 -1.41 5.41
CA THR A 158 -11.23 -1.48 5.46
C THR A 158 -10.70 -2.31 4.32
N PHE A 159 -9.80 -1.75 3.52
CA PHE A 159 -8.94 -2.50 2.60
C PHE A 159 -7.63 -2.83 3.31
N TYR A 160 -7.31 -4.11 3.44
CA TYR A 160 -6.06 -4.56 4.05
C TYR A 160 -5.11 -5.10 2.99
N HIS A 161 -3.85 -4.67 3.07
CA HIS A 161 -2.75 -5.10 2.23
C HIS A 161 -1.69 -5.75 3.12
N ALA A 162 -1.63 -7.07 3.12
CA ALA A 162 -0.80 -7.87 4.01
C ALA A 162 0.49 -8.27 3.32
N LYS A 163 1.63 -7.94 3.95
CA LYS A 163 2.96 -8.29 3.45
C LYS A 163 3.88 -8.85 4.52
N HIS A 164 4.83 -9.65 4.09
CA HIS A 164 5.91 -10.17 4.91
C HIS A 164 7.25 -9.84 4.27
N GLY A 165 8.27 -9.68 5.10
CA GLY A 165 9.63 -9.43 4.69
C GLY A 165 10.52 -9.09 5.88
N ALA A 166 11.80 -8.88 5.58
CA ALA A 166 12.78 -8.48 6.59
C ALA A 166 12.48 -7.08 7.12
N LEU A 167 12.75 -6.87 8.42
CA LEU A 167 12.70 -5.54 9.03
C LEU A 167 13.58 -4.56 8.26
N SER A 168 13.02 -3.42 7.90
CA SER A 168 13.73 -2.39 7.16
C SER A 168 13.16 -1.00 7.46
N LEU A 169 14.06 -0.02 7.57
CA LEU A 169 13.72 1.40 7.55
C LEU A 169 13.87 2.01 6.15
N GLY A 170 14.10 1.20 5.11
CA GLY A 170 14.18 1.65 3.73
C GLY A 170 12.85 1.55 2.99
N ALA A 171 12.65 2.39 1.98
CA ALA A 171 11.43 2.42 1.17
C ALA A 171 11.23 1.22 0.24
N SER A 172 12.31 0.57 -0.22
CA SER A 172 12.25 -0.44 -1.28
C SER A 172 11.27 -1.58 -1.01
N PRO A 173 11.23 -2.20 0.20
CA PRO A 173 10.26 -3.26 0.50
C PRO A 173 8.80 -2.77 0.55
N PHE A 174 8.57 -1.47 0.74
CA PHE A 174 7.25 -0.89 0.92
C PHE A 174 6.61 -0.38 -0.36
N HIS A 175 7.40 -0.13 -1.42
CA HIS A 175 6.86 0.35 -2.69
C HIS A 175 5.76 -0.57 -3.24
N ILE A 176 5.93 -1.89 -3.17
CA ILE A 176 4.89 -2.84 -3.64
C ILE A 176 3.60 -2.66 -2.85
N SER A 177 3.68 -2.65 -1.52
CA SER A 177 2.54 -2.50 -0.61
C SER A 177 1.81 -1.18 -0.82
N VAL A 178 2.57 -0.08 -0.90
CA VAL A 178 2.03 1.28 -1.10
C VAL A 178 1.37 1.40 -2.48
N SER A 179 2.02 0.92 -3.54
CA SER A 179 1.45 0.94 -4.88
C SER A 179 0.17 0.10 -4.97
N GLN A 180 0.13 -1.08 -4.34
CA GLN A 180 -1.09 -1.89 -4.29
C GLN A 180 -2.21 -1.21 -3.50
N ALA A 181 -1.88 -0.54 -2.39
CA ALA A 181 -2.84 0.19 -1.56
C ALA A 181 -3.44 1.41 -2.28
N ILE A 182 -2.62 2.17 -3.01
CA ILE A 182 -3.06 3.36 -3.77
C ILE A 182 -3.88 2.95 -5.00
N LYS A 183 -3.51 1.88 -5.69
CA LYS A 183 -4.12 1.43 -6.97
C LYS A 183 -5.64 1.34 -6.93
N ASN A 184 -6.21 0.96 -5.79
CA ASN A 184 -7.63 0.64 -5.66
C ASN A 184 -8.43 1.60 -4.77
N LEU A 185 -7.88 2.77 -4.43
CA LEU A 185 -8.58 3.79 -3.62
C LEU A 185 -9.95 4.17 -4.19
N GLY A 186 -10.08 4.25 -5.53
CA GLY A 186 -11.35 4.52 -6.20
C GLY A 186 -12.44 3.45 -5.96
N ASN A 187 -12.08 2.26 -5.48
CA ASN A 187 -13.02 1.16 -5.20
C ASN A 187 -13.48 1.10 -3.74
N LEU A 188 -12.99 1.97 -2.85
CA LEU A 188 -13.36 1.99 -1.42
C LEU A 188 -14.86 2.22 -1.15
N GLY A 189 -15.59 2.77 -2.12
CA GLY A 189 -17.05 2.91 -2.07
C GLY A 189 -17.84 1.66 -2.48
N LEU A 190 -17.17 0.54 -2.78
CA LEU A 190 -17.76 -0.73 -3.22
C LEU A 190 -18.75 -0.55 -4.39
N PRO A 191 -18.32 0.01 -5.54
CA PRO A 191 -19.22 0.38 -6.63
C PRO A 191 -20.00 -0.82 -7.17
N ASN A 192 -21.34 -0.69 -7.24
CA ASN A 192 -22.26 -1.78 -7.61
C ASN A 192 -21.87 -2.50 -8.91
N ALA A 193 -21.45 -1.75 -9.93
CA ALA A 193 -21.09 -2.29 -11.23
C ALA A 193 -19.97 -3.34 -11.15
N ALA A 194 -19.01 -3.15 -10.24
CA ALA A 194 -17.87 -4.05 -10.09
C ALA A 194 -18.13 -5.18 -9.08
N MET A 195 -19.00 -4.96 -8.08
CA MET A 195 -19.26 -5.92 -6.99
C MET A 195 -19.78 -7.28 -7.47
N LYS A 196 -20.57 -7.33 -8.56
CA LYS A 196 -21.10 -8.61 -9.09
C LYS A 196 -19.98 -9.60 -9.43
N SER A 197 -18.90 -9.11 -10.05
CA SER A 197 -17.75 -9.94 -10.41
C SER A 197 -16.98 -10.43 -9.18
N LYS A 198 -16.85 -9.56 -8.17
CA LYS A 198 -16.20 -9.84 -6.89
C LYS A 198 -16.93 -10.93 -6.10
N TYR A 199 -18.24 -10.81 -5.93
CA TYR A 199 -19.02 -11.85 -5.23
C TYR A 199 -18.91 -13.23 -5.87
N ARG A 200 -18.79 -13.32 -7.20
CA ARG A 200 -18.57 -14.60 -7.88
C ARG A 200 -17.22 -15.21 -7.53
N LYS A 201 -16.17 -14.39 -7.40
CA LYS A 201 -14.86 -14.83 -6.94
C LYS A 201 -14.91 -15.28 -5.47
N TRP A 202 -15.51 -14.47 -4.60
CA TRP A 202 -15.54 -14.71 -3.15
C TRP A 202 -16.39 -15.93 -2.72
N ARG A 203 -17.26 -16.43 -3.59
CA ARG A 203 -18.02 -17.68 -3.34
C ARG A 203 -17.22 -18.94 -3.59
N LYS A 204 -16.05 -18.83 -4.23
CA LYS A 204 -15.16 -19.97 -4.46
C LYS A 204 -14.19 -20.11 -3.29
N PRO A 205 -13.70 -21.33 -3.00
CA PRO A 205 -12.57 -21.51 -2.12
C PRO A 205 -11.36 -20.72 -2.60
N TYR A 206 -10.46 -20.41 -1.67
CA TYR A 206 -9.16 -19.85 -2.01
C TYR A 206 -8.31 -20.91 -2.72
N GLU A 207 -7.70 -20.52 -3.84
CA GLU A 207 -6.85 -21.38 -4.67
C GLU A 207 -5.63 -20.54 -5.03
N ASN A 208 -4.45 -21.06 -4.74
CA ASN A 208 -3.18 -20.41 -5.07
C ASN A 208 -2.17 -21.44 -5.56
N GLU A 209 -1.32 -21.06 -6.51
CA GLU A 209 -0.23 -21.90 -7.03
C GLU A 209 -0.66 -23.33 -7.47
N GLY A 210 -1.88 -23.46 -8.00
CA GLY A 210 -2.45 -24.74 -8.43
C GLY A 210 -2.94 -25.65 -7.30
N THR A 211 -2.88 -25.19 -6.04
CA THR A 211 -3.44 -25.90 -4.88
C THR A 211 -4.82 -25.33 -4.54
N VAL A 212 -5.85 -26.16 -4.70
CA VAL A 212 -7.21 -25.85 -4.26
C VAL A 212 -7.32 -26.15 -2.77
N THR A 213 -7.45 -25.11 -1.95
CA THR A 213 -7.69 -25.25 -0.51
C THR A 213 -9.20 -25.39 -0.21
N ALA A 214 -9.56 -25.62 1.05
CA ALA A 214 -10.92 -25.48 1.55
C ALA A 214 -11.14 -24.14 2.29
N ILE A 215 -10.19 -23.21 2.20
CA ILE A 215 -10.29 -21.90 2.86
C ILE A 215 -11.43 -21.11 2.20
N SER A 216 -12.43 -20.75 3.01
CA SER A 216 -13.48 -19.85 2.57
C SER A 216 -12.91 -18.45 2.35
N ARG A 217 -13.18 -17.85 1.19
CA ARG A 217 -12.86 -16.44 0.96
C ARG A 217 -13.71 -15.51 1.83
N PHE A 218 -14.88 -15.92 2.29
CA PHE A 218 -15.55 -15.27 3.43
C PHE A 218 -14.90 -15.79 4.72
N CYS A 219 -13.80 -15.17 5.14
CA CYS A 219 -13.04 -15.56 6.33
C CYS A 219 -13.80 -15.26 7.63
N LYS A 220 -14.70 -14.28 7.58
CA LYS A 220 -15.70 -14.02 8.63
C LYS A 220 -17.04 -13.64 7.98
N GLY A 221 -18.14 -14.20 8.49
CA GLY A 221 -19.46 -14.07 7.86
C GLY A 221 -19.62 -14.99 6.65
N ASN A 222 -20.57 -14.67 5.77
CA ASN A 222 -20.85 -15.44 4.56
C ASN A 222 -21.36 -14.52 3.43
N ALA A 223 -21.67 -15.10 2.26
CA ALA A 223 -22.08 -14.32 1.10
C ALA A 223 -23.39 -13.52 1.30
N VAL A 224 -24.30 -13.98 2.16
CA VAL A 224 -25.54 -13.27 2.48
C VAL A 224 -25.22 -12.07 3.37
N THR A 225 -24.50 -12.29 4.49
CA THR A 225 -24.14 -11.20 5.41
C THR A 225 -23.21 -10.19 4.76
N GLY A 226 -22.31 -10.64 3.88
CA GLY A 226 -21.42 -9.76 3.13
C GLY A 226 -22.16 -8.84 2.16
N LEU A 227 -23.20 -9.34 1.47
CA LEU A 227 -24.05 -8.50 0.62
C LEU A 227 -24.79 -7.43 1.44
N VAL A 228 -25.34 -7.82 2.58
CA VAL A 228 -26.03 -6.90 3.50
C VAL A 228 -25.07 -5.83 4.02
N ALA A 229 -23.91 -6.24 4.55
CA ALA A 229 -22.89 -5.35 5.09
C ALA A 229 -22.36 -4.36 4.03
N ALA A 230 -22.06 -4.84 2.82
CA ALA A 230 -21.58 -3.98 1.74
C ALA A 230 -22.64 -2.95 1.31
N ASN A 231 -23.91 -3.35 1.24
CA ASN A 231 -25.00 -2.42 0.91
C ASN A 231 -25.20 -1.37 2.02
N LEU A 232 -25.14 -1.77 3.29
CA LEU A 232 -25.22 -0.85 4.42
C LEU A 232 -24.08 0.18 4.37
N CYS A 233 -22.84 -0.29 4.28
CA CYS A 233 -21.67 0.59 4.23
C CYS A 233 -21.70 1.52 3.01
N ARG A 234 -22.15 1.03 1.85
CA ARG A 234 -22.25 1.85 0.64
C ARG A 234 -23.36 2.91 0.70
N ALA A 235 -24.47 2.60 1.38
CA ALA A 235 -25.61 3.51 1.48
C ALA A 235 -25.42 4.58 2.58
N ALA A 236 -24.62 4.27 3.62
CA ALA A 236 -24.37 5.18 4.72
C ALA A 236 -23.33 6.26 4.33
N PRO A 237 -23.70 7.56 4.32
CA PRO A 237 -22.78 8.64 3.94
C PRO A 237 -21.66 8.87 4.97
N HIS A 238 -21.86 8.43 6.21
CA HIS A 238 -20.87 8.52 7.30
C HIS A 238 -19.97 7.28 7.41
N THR A 239 -20.01 6.36 6.45
CA THR A 239 -19.12 5.20 6.42
C THR A 239 -17.67 5.63 6.38
N ARG A 240 -16.93 5.21 7.40
CA ARG A 240 -15.48 5.41 7.47
C ARG A 240 -14.79 4.50 6.48
N LYS A 241 -13.82 5.03 5.75
CA LYS A 241 -12.97 4.25 4.86
C LYS A 241 -11.58 4.18 5.44
N ARG A 242 -10.99 2.99 5.45
CA ARG A 242 -9.65 2.75 5.94
C ARG A 242 -8.86 1.92 4.94
N VAL A 243 -7.58 2.23 4.79
CA VAL A 243 -6.64 1.45 4.00
C VAL A 243 -5.46 1.13 4.91
N ALA A 244 -5.26 -0.14 5.21
CA ALA A 244 -4.28 -0.60 6.16
C ALA A 244 -3.23 -1.45 5.45
N ILE A 245 -1.97 -1.04 5.49
CA ILE A 245 -0.84 -1.92 5.17
C ILE A 245 -0.53 -2.70 6.44
N VAL A 246 -0.65 -4.02 6.42
CA VAL A 246 -0.33 -4.91 7.55
C VAL A 246 0.98 -5.62 7.23
N THR A 247 2.03 -5.38 8.01
CA THR A 247 3.37 -5.83 7.61
C THR A 247 4.27 -6.18 8.78
N SER A 248 4.98 -7.30 8.65
CA SER A 248 6.07 -7.66 9.56
C SER A 248 7.38 -6.94 9.23
N SER A 249 7.46 -6.19 8.13
CA SER A 249 8.72 -5.59 7.65
C SER A 249 9.05 -4.24 8.28
N LEU A 250 8.20 -3.72 9.17
CA LEU A 250 8.41 -2.46 9.90
C LEU A 250 8.23 -2.68 11.40
N SER A 251 9.00 -1.95 12.21
CA SER A 251 8.78 -1.79 13.65
C SER A 251 8.50 -0.32 13.93
N LYS A 252 7.45 -0.04 14.70
CA LYS A 252 7.13 1.33 15.10
C LYS A 252 8.20 1.90 16.04
N GLY A 253 8.74 1.07 16.93
CA GLY A 253 9.89 1.39 17.79
C GLY A 253 11.10 1.83 16.98
N ALA A 254 11.47 1.07 15.95
CA ALA A 254 12.58 1.45 15.07
C ALA A 254 12.34 2.79 14.33
N VAL A 255 11.10 3.08 13.92
CA VAL A 255 10.72 4.37 13.32
C VAL A 255 10.83 5.51 14.35
N LYS A 256 10.36 5.27 15.57
CA LYS A 256 10.45 6.23 16.67
C LYS A 256 11.91 6.55 17.01
N ASP A 257 12.75 5.53 17.14
CA ASP A 257 14.18 5.70 17.41
C ASP A 257 14.87 6.51 16.31
N ALA A 258 14.49 6.29 15.04
CA ALA A 258 15.00 7.07 13.92
C ALA A 258 14.62 8.56 14.02
N PHE A 259 13.36 8.88 14.36
CA PHE A 259 12.95 10.27 14.60
C PHE A 259 13.65 10.90 15.80
N GLU A 260 13.83 10.14 16.89
CA GLU A 260 14.53 10.63 18.09
C GLU A 260 16.01 10.93 17.79
N ALA A 261 16.68 10.07 17.04
CA ALA A 261 18.06 10.31 16.61
C ALA A 261 18.20 11.59 15.78
N ILE A 262 17.26 11.86 14.85
CA ILE A 262 17.25 13.09 14.04
C ILE A 262 17.00 14.31 14.91
N LYS A 263 16.01 14.23 15.81
CA LYS A 263 15.66 15.32 16.73
C LYS A 263 16.82 15.72 17.65
N LEU A 264 17.68 14.76 18.02
CA LEU A 264 18.89 15.00 18.83
C LEU A 264 20.07 15.58 18.01
N GLY A 265 19.86 15.92 16.74
CA GLY A 265 20.87 16.50 15.86
C GLY A 265 21.68 15.47 15.07
N GLY A 266 21.26 14.20 15.07
CA GLY A 266 21.82 13.17 14.19
C GLY A 266 21.44 13.38 12.73
N ASN A 267 22.29 12.92 11.81
CA ASN A 267 21.98 12.97 10.38
C ASN A 267 20.82 12.02 10.06
N ALA A 268 19.85 12.50 9.28
CA ALA A 268 18.75 11.66 8.81
C ALA A 268 19.27 10.59 7.84
N ASN A 269 19.02 9.32 8.16
CA ASN A 269 19.38 8.22 7.27
C ASN A 269 18.61 8.37 5.94
N PRO A 270 19.28 8.44 4.78
CA PRO A 270 18.62 8.61 3.49
C PRO A 270 17.55 7.55 3.19
N HIS A 271 17.76 6.30 3.62
CA HIS A 271 16.77 5.23 3.46
C HIS A 271 15.50 5.49 4.28
N PHE A 272 15.66 6.03 5.49
CA PHE A 272 14.54 6.41 6.34
C PHE A 272 13.79 7.61 5.77
N VAL A 273 14.50 8.60 5.25
CA VAL A 273 13.87 9.76 4.56
C VAL A 273 13.06 9.29 3.35
N GLN A 274 13.56 8.33 2.57
CA GLN A 274 12.78 7.71 1.48
C GLN A 274 11.52 7.03 1.99
N LEU A 275 11.61 6.23 3.07
CA LEU A 275 10.46 5.55 3.66
C LEU A 275 9.42 6.55 4.18
N TYR A 276 9.89 7.60 4.87
CA TYR A 276 9.05 8.69 5.37
C TYR A 276 8.21 9.28 4.25
N TRP A 277 8.86 9.77 3.18
CA TRP A 277 8.15 10.44 2.09
C TRP A 277 7.23 9.47 1.34
N LEU A 278 7.64 8.22 1.15
CA LEU A 278 6.78 7.19 0.54
C LEU A 278 5.49 6.96 1.34
N LEU A 279 5.59 6.81 2.66
CA LEU A 279 4.41 6.59 3.52
C LEU A 279 3.58 7.86 3.68
N SER A 280 4.22 9.04 3.77
CA SER A 280 3.52 10.32 3.79
C SER A 280 2.68 10.53 2.53
N SER A 281 3.22 10.19 1.34
CA SER A 281 2.45 10.20 0.09
C SER A 281 1.28 9.22 0.13
N PHE A 282 1.48 8.01 0.68
CA PHE A 282 0.39 7.05 0.86
C PHE A 282 -0.74 7.59 1.76
N PHE A 283 -0.40 8.16 2.92
CA PHE A 283 -1.39 8.74 3.83
C PHE A 283 -2.13 9.91 3.18
N ALA A 284 -1.42 10.77 2.45
CA ALA A 284 -2.01 11.88 1.70
C ALA A 284 -2.99 11.39 0.61
N SER A 285 -2.58 10.41 -0.21
CA SER A 285 -3.47 9.84 -1.24
C SER A 285 -4.73 9.21 -0.64
N CYS A 286 -4.63 8.58 0.54
CA CYS A 286 -5.81 8.08 1.25
C CYS A 286 -6.71 9.24 1.69
N ALA A 287 -6.14 10.29 2.28
CA ALA A 287 -6.88 11.45 2.76
C ALA A 287 -7.63 12.17 1.61
N GLU A 288 -7.03 12.28 0.42
CA GLU A 288 -7.63 12.87 -0.78
C GLU A 288 -8.95 12.20 -1.19
N VAL A 289 -9.09 10.90 -0.97
CA VAL A 289 -10.34 10.15 -1.26
C VAL A 289 -11.26 10.00 -0.04
N GLY A 290 -10.97 10.72 1.04
CA GLY A 290 -11.71 10.67 2.29
C GLY A 290 -11.52 9.36 3.06
N ALA A 291 -10.36 8.71 2.91
CA ALA A 291 -9.99 7.50 3.63
C ALA A 291 -8.86 7.76 4.64
N PHE A 292 -8.82 6.96 5.69
CA PHE A 292 -7.72 6.95 6.63
C PHE A 292 -6.72 5.86 6.22
N GLY A 293 -5.54 6.27 5.74
CA GLY A 293 -4.42 5.36 5.46
C GLY A 293 -3.63 5.08 6.74
N CYS A 294 -3.28 3.84 7.00
CA CYS A 294 -2.43 3.49 8.14
C CYS A 294 -1.53 2.28 7.86
N VAL A 295 -0.53 2.09 8.72
CA VAL A 295 0.30 0.88 8.73
C VAL A 295 0.12 0.18 10.07
N ILE A 296 -0.15 -1.12 10.03
CA ILE A 296 -0.15 -2.01 11.18
C ILE A 296 1.15 -2.82 11.09
N CYS A 297 2.02 -2.66 12.08
CA CYS A 297 3.39 -3.13 12.04
C CYS A 297 3.83 -3.72 13.39
N GLN A 298 5.04 -4.27 13.45
CA GLN A 298 5.60 -4.72 14.72
C GLN A 298 5.71 -3.54 15.69
N GLU A 299 5.76 -3.87 16.99
CA GLU A 299 6.12 -2.90 18.03
C GLU A 299 7.50 -2.29 17.82
#